data_AF-A0A7J8VL13-F1
#
_entry.id   AF-A0A7J8VL13-F1
#
_cell.length_a   1.000
_cell.length_b   1.000
_cell.length_c   1.000
_cell.angle_alpha   90.00
_cell.angle_beta   90.00
_cell.angle_gamma   90.00
#
_symmetry.space_group_name_H-M   'P 1'
#
loop_
_entity.id
_entity.type
_entity.pdbx_description
1 polymer ?
#
loop_
_entity_poly.entity_id
_entity_poly.type
_entity_poly.pdbx_seq_one_letter_code
_entity_poly.pdbx_strand_id
1 'polypeptide(L)' 'MRDEFWDTAPHYGGQREIWDALRVAAESELTHAQAIINSAGVIVQNEDLTICYDERGAKYELPKYVLSEPINMIHEN' A
#
# COMPACT_ATOMS: atom_id res chain seq x y z
N MET A 1 -5.32 -12.31 -8.33
CA MET A 1 -4.64 -12.23 -7.01
C MET A 1 -4.33 -10.81 -6.54
N ARG A 2 -3.62 -9.95 -7.31
CA ARG A 2 -3.38 -8.55 -6.89
C ARG A 2 -4.61 -7.64 -7.13
N ASP A 3 -5.24 -7.75 -8.29
CA ASP A 3 -6.48 -6.98 -8.62
C ASP A 3 -7.68 -7.34 -7.73
N GLU A 4 -7.84 -8.60 -7.33
CA GLU A 4 -8.93 -9.00 -6.41
C GLU A 4 -8.79 -8.36 -5.02
N PHE A 5 -7.54 -8.17 -4.57
CA PHE A 5 -7.30 -7.41 -3.34
C PHE A 5 -7.73 -5.96 -3.53
N TRP A 6 -7.36 -5.31 -4.64
CA TRP A 6 -7.75 -3.92 -4.90
C TRP A 6 -9.26 -3.74 -5.11
N ASP A 7 -9.96 -4.74 -5.63
CA ASP A 7 -11.43 -4.73 -5.78
C ASP A 7 -12.13 -4.79 -4.40
N THR A 8 -11.55 -5.52 -3.45
CA THR A 8 -12.10 -5.69 -2.09
C THR A 8 -11.54 -4.70 -1.07
N ALA A 9 -10.38 -4.07 -1.34
CA ALA A 9 -9.73 -3.04 -0.53
C ALA A 9 -10.68 -1.90 -0.08
N PRO A 10 -11.49 -1.28 -0.96
CA PRO A 10 -12.42 -0.22 -0.54
C PRO A 10 -13.51 -0.70 0.43
N HIS A 11 -13.70 -2.01 0.61
CA HIS A 11 -14.62 -2.56 1.61
C HIS A 11 -14.01 -2.62 3.03
N TYR A 12 -12.69 -2.51 3.18
CA TYR A 12 -12.00 -2.52 4.49
C TYR A 12 -12.10 -1.17 5.23
N GLY A 13 -12.70 -0.15 4.61
CA GLY A 13 -12.87 1.19 5.16
C GLY A 13 -11.86 2.20 4.61
N GLY A 14 -12.07 3.47 4.95
CA GLY A 14 -11.27 4.59 4.44
C GLY A 14 -11.80 5.18 3.13
N GLN A 15 -11.08 6.19 2.62
CA GLN A 15 -11.41 6.89 1.37
C GLN A 15 -10.87 6.12 0.16
N ARG A 16 -11.70 5.98 -0.89
CA ARG A 16 -11.30 5.33 -2.16
C ARG A 16 -10.13 6.03 -2.83
N GLU A 17 -10.02 7.35 -2.69
CA GLU A 17 -8.92 8.15 -3.24
C GLU A 17 -7.57 7.74 -2.64
N ILE A 18 -7.55 7.44 -1.34
CA ILE A 18 -6.35 6.97 -0.65
C ILE A 18 -5.98 5.55 -1.10
N TRP A 19 -6.99 4.68 -1.26
CA TRP A 19 -6.77 3.35 -1.83
C TRP A 19 -6.20 3.41 -3.25
N ASP A 20 -6.67 4.34 -4.08
CA ASP A 20 -6.14 4.56 -5.42
C ASP A 20 -4.68 5.06 -5.37
N ALA A 21 -4.39 6.05 -4.52
CA ALA A 21 -3.03 6.54 -4.32
C ALA A 21 -2.08 5.43 -3.81
N LEU A 22 -2.53 4.61 -2.87
CA LEU A 22 -1.79 3.45 -2.35
C LEU A 22 -1.54 2.40 -3.44
N ARG A 23 -2.50 2.20 -4.36
CA ARG A 23 -2.35 1.31 -5.51
C ARG A 23 -1.28 1.81 -6.47
N VAL A 24 -1.37 3.07 -6.87
CA VAL A 24 -0.36 3.68 -7.76
C VAL A 24 1.01 3.68 -7.09
N ALA A 25 1.07 3.92 -5.78
CA ALA A 25 2.30 3.84 -5.00
C ALA A 25 2.85 2.40 -4.95
N ALA A 26 2.00 1.38 -4.78
CA ALA A 26 2.38 -0.02 -4.78
C ALA A 26 2.88 -0.54 -6.15
N GLU A 27 2.41 0.06 -7.24
CA GLU A 27 2.87 -0.22 -8.61
C GLU A 27 4.10 0.62 -9.02
N SER A 28 4.46 1.62 -8.20
CA SER A 28 5.59 2.51 -8.45
C SER A 28 6.82 2.14 -7.62
N GLU A 29 7.99 2.63 -8.05
CA GLU A 29 9.24 2.53 -7.30
C GLU A 29 9.13 3.27 -5.95
N LEU A 30 9.85 2.81 -4.92
CA LEU A 30 9.86 3.37 -3.55
C LEU A 30 9.87 4.90 -3.50
N THR A 31 10.70 5.54 -4.32
CA THR A 31 10.84 7.00 -4.38
C THR A 31 9.58 7.71 -4.91
N HIS A 32 8.91 7.13 -5.91
CA HIS A 32 7.65 7.63 -6.44
C HIS A 32 6.48 7.30 -5.52
N ALA A 33 6.47 6.09 -4.95
CA ALA A 33 5.49 5.67 -3.97
C ALA A 33 5.44 6.66 -2.80
N GLN A 34 6.59 7.02 -2.24
CA GLN A 34 6.67 7.99 -1.15
C GLN A 34 6.14 9.37 -1.56
N ALA A 35 6.38 9.82 -2.81
CA ALA A 35 5.86 11.09 -3.31
C ALA A 35 4.33 11.08 -3.45
N ILE A 36 3.76 9.99 -3.98
CA ILE A 36 2.31 9.80 -4.14
C ILE A 36 1.62 9.82 -2.77
N ILE A 37 2.17 9.08 -1.82
CA ILE A 37 1.63 8.93 -0.47
C ILE A 37 1.67 10.26 0.31
N ASN A 38 2.79 10.99 0.23
CA ASN A 38 2.87 12.34 0.78
C ASN A 38 1.89 13.30 0.09
N SER A 39 1.71 13.17 -1.23
CA SER A 39 0.75 13.99 -1.98
C SER A 39 -0.70 13.68 -1.62
N ALA A 40 -0.99 12.46 -1.19
CA ALA A 40 -2.32 12.02 -0.76
C ALA A 40 -2.62 12.34 0.71
N GLY A 41 -1.68 12.93 1.46
CA GLY A 41 -1.87 13.20 2.90
C GLY A 41 -1.78 11.94 3.77
N VAL A 42 -1.10 10.91 3.28
CA VAL A 42 -0.98 9.62 3.95
C VAL A 42 0.36 9.52 4.66
N ILE A 43 0.31 9.09 5.91
CA ILE A 43 1.43 8.90 6.82
C ILE A 43 1.81 7.42 6.82
N VAL A 44 3.00 7.12 6.33
CA VAL A 44 3.55 5.76 6.35
C VAL A 44 4.11 5.46 7.74
N GLN A 45 3.68 4.37 8.37
CA GLN A 45 4.21 3.96 9.67
C GLN A 45 5.48 3.11 9.56
N ASN A 46 5.59 2.26 8.52
CA ASN A 46 6.73 1.39 8.27
C ASN A 46 7.33 1.68 6.89
N GLU A 47 8.66 1.67 6.78
CA GLU A 47 9.39 1.85 5.51
C GLU A 47 8.88 0.94 4.37
N ASP A 48 8.27 -0.20 4.72
CA ASP A 48 7.68 -1.17 3.80
C ASP A 48 6.29 -0.82 3.22
N LEU A 49 5.72 0.39 3.35
CA LEU A 49 4.33 0.74 2.90
C LEU A 49 3.20 -0.20 3.41
N THR A 50 3.54 -1.14 4.29
CA THR A 50 2.64 -2.18 4.79
C THR A 50 1.54 -1.63 5.68
N ILE A 51 1.81 -0.53 6.37
CA ILE A 51 0.87 0.15 7.24
C ILE A 51 0.95 1.65 6.95
N CYS A 52 -0.17 2.18 6.47
CA CYS A 52 -0.35 3.58 6.13
C CYS A 52 -1.55 4.15 6.89
N TYR A 53 -1.48 5.42 7.27
CA TYR A 53 -2.55 6.13 7.97
C TYR A 53 -2.91 7.38 7.21
N ASP A 54 -4.19 7.63 7.00
CA ASP A 54 -4.65 8.92 6.49
C ASP A 54 -4.65 9.98 7.60
N GLU A 55 -4.62 11.26 7.24
CA GLU A 55 -4.72 12.40 8.16
C GLU A 55 -5.96 12.34 9.08
N ARG A 56 -7.00 11.61 8.68
CA ARG A 56 -8.22 11.38 9.48
C ARG A 56 -8.09 10.22 10.49
N GLY A 57 -6.95 9.53 10.51
CA GLY A 57 -6.70 8.37 11.36
C GLY A 57 -7.24 7.04 10.81
N ALA A 58 -7.62 6.99 9.53
CA ALA A 58 -7.98 5.74 8.88
C ALA A 58 -6.73 4.90 8.63
N LYS A 59 -6.76 3.63 9.05
CA LYS A 59 -5.66 2.68 8.91
C LYS A 59 -5.82 1.88 7.61
N TYR A 60 -4.74 1.81 6.83
CA TYR A 60 -4.63 1.09 5.58
C TYR A 60 -3.52 0.05 5.71
N GLU A 61 -3.87 -1.22 5.60
CA GLU A 61 -2.91 -2.32 5.69
C GLU A 61 -2.75 -2.95 4.32
N LEU A 62 -1.53 -2.85 3.79
CA LEU A 62 -1.15 -3.42 2.51
C LEU A 62 -0.27 -4.65 2.76
N PRO A 63 -0.75 -5.84 2.40
CA PRO A 63 0.08 -7.03 2.45
C PRO A 63 1.35 -6.90 1.59
N LYS A 64 2.47 -7.47 2.04
CA LYS A 64 3.73 -7.42 1.27
C LYS A 64 3.60 -8.03 -0.14
N TYR A 65 2.67 -8.96 -0.37
CA TYR A 65 2.41 -9.53 -1.71
C TYR A 65 1.78 -8.53 -2.70
N VAL A 66 1.09 -7.49 -2.21
CA VAL A 66 0.53 -6.40 -3.04
C VAL A 66 1.54 -5.29 -3.30
N LEU A 67 2.65 -5.24 -2.55
CA LEU A 67 3.71 -4.24 -2.67
C LEU A 67 4.93 -4.79 -3.41
N SER A 68 5.39 -6.00 -3.10
CA SER A 68 6.42 -6.71 -3.86
C SER A 68 5.84 -7.96 -4.51
N GLU A 69 6.26 -8.28 -5.73
CA GLU A 69 6.21 -9.67 -6.17
C GLU A 69 6.94 -10.52 -5.13
N PRO A 70 6.53 -11.77 -4.89
CA PRO A 70 7.17 -12.60 -3.90
C PRO A 70 8.65 -12.79 -4.28
N ILE A 71 9.54 -11.97 -3.72
CA ILE A 71 10.97 -12.26 -3.61
C ILE A 71 11.18 -13.32 -2.51
N ASN A 72 10.33 -14.34 -2.48
CA ASN A 72 10.59 -15.56 -1.73
C ASN A 72 11.64 -16.39 -2.49
N MET A 73 12.80 -15.78 -2.74
CA MET A 73 14.06 -16.47 -2.91
C MET A 73 14.77 -16.42 -1.56
N ILE A 74 14.30 -17.24 -0.62
CA ILE A 74 15.18 -17.95 0.31
C ILE A 74 14.48 -19.27 0.67
N HIS A 75 14.76 -20.27 -0.16
CA HIS A 75 14.85 -21.64 0.32
C HIS A 75 16.22 -21.72 1.03
N GLU A 76 16.28 -21.34 2.30
CA GLU A 76 17.36 -21.81 3.18
C GLU A 76 16.77 -22.84 4.13
N ASN A 77 16.89 -24.12 3.74
CA ASN A 77 17.62 -25.12 4.51
C ASN A 77 17.73 -26.43 3.72
#